data_AF-W2TMQ4-F1
#
_entry.id   AF-W2TMQ4-F1
#
_cell.length_a   1.000
_cell.length_b   1.000
_cell.length_c   1.000
_cell.angle_alpha   90.00
_cell.angle_beta   90.00
_cell.angle_gamma   90.00
#
_symmetry.space_group_name_H-M   'P 1'
#
loop_
_entity.id
_entity.type
_entity.pdbx_description
1 polymer ?
#
loop_
_entity_poly.entity_id
_entity_poly.type
_entity_poly.pdbx_seq_one_letter_code
_entity_poly.pdbx_strand_id
1 'polypeptide(L)'
;MHISHASFFGSKTLLYCSTVLLISLHSISSFHMYMIRGQTRKDKEQHNQLTQLNTFYFRSRLKNLPLFHGDDLSYLKQINDNVFVEGVPEVHPVPLEALCMNTVDYILVSNWHSVVALPFYTENSGFKGVVYSTEPVVHFGRLMMQELIEYHEKIVSEHVDSKWKDPSIYCTFPNAPVRNPSEWKQFYSKKTMDDALSRITTVSFNQPI
;
A
#
# COMPACT_ATOMS: atom_id res chain seq x y z
N MET A 1 -0.09 18.86 -2.35
CA MET A 1 -0.22 18.82 -3.82
C MET A 1 1.06 18.18 -4.36
N HIS A 2 1.07 16.90 -4.72
CA HIS A 2 2.25 16.29 -5.33
C HIS A 2 1.83 15.39 -6.48
N ILE A 3 2.27 15.82 -7.67
CA ILE A 3 1.87 15.35 -8.99
C ILE A 3 2.87 14.29 -9.43
N SER A 4 2.36 13.12 -9.84
CA SER A 4 3.09 12.25 -10.77
C SER A 4 3.40 13.08 -12.01
N HIS A 5 4.67 13.34 -12.30
CA HIS A 5 5.04 14.25 -13.40
C HIS A 5 4.67 13.63 -14.74
N ALA A 6 3.48 13.95 -15.25
CA ALA A 6 3.07 13.65 -16.61
C ALA A 6 3.82 14.60 -17.54
N SER A 7 4.70 14.03 -18.36
CA SER A 7 5.49 14.79 -19.33
C SER A 7 4.88 14.57 -20.71
N PHE A 8 4.56 15.64 -21.42
CA PHE A 8 4.09 15.58 -22.80
C PHE A 8 5.28 15.61 -23.75
N PHE A 9 5.47 14.55 -24.53
CA PHE A 9 6.44 14.50 -25.63
C PHE A 9 5.67 14.45 -26.95
N GLY A 10 5.43 15.62 -27.55
CA GLY A 10 4.56 15.74 -28.72
C GLY A 10 3.10 15.39 -28.39
N SER A 11 2.49 14.48 -29.17
CA SER A 11 1.12 13.97 -28.93
C SER A 11 1.03 12.85 -27.88
N LYS A 12 2.15 12.45 -27.25
CA LYS A 12 2.20 11.31 -26.33
C LYS A 12 2.36 11.74 -24.87
N THR A 13 1.67 11.02 -23.97
CA THR A 13 1.71 11.27 -22.52
C THR A 13 2.57 10.21 -21.82
N LEU A 14 3.64 10.66 -21.17
CA LEU A 14 4.56 9.81 -20.41
C LEU A 14 4.33 9.99 -18.90
N LEU A 15 4.05 8.90 -18.19
CA LEU A 15 4.03 8.89 -16.73
C LEU A 15 5.38 8.38 -16.22
N TYR A 16 6.17 9.27 -15.64
CA TYR A 16 7.41 8.88 -14.97
C TYR A 16 7.12 8.58 -13.50
N CYS A 17 7.28 7.32 -13.10
CA CYS A 17 7.34 6.91 -11.71
C CYS A 17 8.80 6.99 -11.16
N SER A 18 9.44 8.17 -11.17
CA SER A 18 10.84 8.33 -10.72
C SER A 18 10.97 8.71 -9.26
N THR A 19 10.07 9.52 -8.72
CA THR A 19 10.38 10.25 -7.51
C THR A 19 9.16 10.44 -6.63
N VAL A 20 9.01 9.55 -5.66
CA VAL A 20 8.69 9.99 -4.30
C VAL A 20 10.04 10.27 -3.64
N LEU A 21 10.40 11.55 -3.51
CA LEU A 21 11.42 12.20 -2.63
C LEU A 21 12.45 13.13 -3.30
N LEU A 22 12.32 14.42 -3.00
CA LEU A 22 13.33 15.38 -2.47
C LEU A 22 12.78 16.78 -2.78
N ILE A 23 12.05 17.51 -1.92
CA ILE A 23 12.42 18.10 -0.61
C ILE A 23 11.17 17.99 0.30
N SER A 24 11.19 17.29 1.42
CA SER A 24 11.72 17.81 2.68
C SER A 24 12.51 16.74 3.43
N LEU A 25 13.74 17.10 3.76
CA LEU A 25 14.65 16.37 4.65
C LEU A 25 14.24 16.53 6.13
N HIS A 26 12.95 16.39 6.40
CA HIS A 26 12.37 16.11 7.71
C HIS A 26 11.23 15.10 7.48
N SER A 27 11.37 13.91 8.07
CA SER A 27 10.44 12.77 8.04
C SER A 27 10.60 11.79 6.88
N ILE A 28 11.28 10.69 7.19
CA ILE A 28 11.34 9.42 6.48
C ILE A 28 9.92 8.91 6.16
N SER A 29 9.73 8.36 4.96
CA SER A 29 8.58 7.52 4.54
C SER A 29 7.20 8.20 4.46
N SER A 30 6.49 8.01 3.35
CA SER A 30 5.03 8.07 3.34
C SER A 30 4.44 7.10 2.32
N PHE A 31 4.82 5.83 2.45
CA PHE A 31 3.81 4.80 2.69
C PHE A 31 3.41 4.95 4.16
N HIS A 32 2.29 5.62 4.45
CA HIS A 32 1.74 5.64 5.81
C HIS A 32 0.99 4.32 6.05
N MET A 33 1.75 3.23 6.19
CA MET A 33 1.28 1.99 6.80
C MET A 33 1.58 2.13 8.30
N TYR A 34 0.56 2.44 9.11
CA TYR A 34 0.70 2.49 10.57
C TYR A 34 1.00 1.06 11.08
N MET A 35 2.28 0.80 11.37
CA MET A 35 2.79 -0.49 11.84
C MET A 35 3.49 -0.33 13.18
N ILE A 36 2.90 -0.90 14.23
CA ILE A 36 3.52 -1.05 15.54
C ILE A 36 4.52 -2.21 15.46
N ARG A 37 5.80 -1.88 15.63
CA ARG A 37 6.91 -2.84 15.63
C ARG A 37 6.93 -3.55 16.99
N GLY A 38 6.35 -4.74 17.08
CA GLY A 38 6.49 -5.61 18.24
C GLY A 38 7.91 -6.20 18.29
N GLN A 39 8.72 -5.76 19.25
CA GLN A 39 9.95 -6.46 19.64
C GLN A 39 9.61 -7.61 20.60
N THR A 40 10.20 -8.79 20.39
CA THR A 40 11.04 -9.44 21.40
C THR A 40 11.79 -10.64 20.82
N ARG A 41 13.09 -10.71 21.13
CA ARG A 41 13.98 -11.87 20.91
C ARG A 41 14.32 -12.44 22.28
N LYS A 42 14.16 -13.76 22.46
CA LYS A 42 15.17 -14.70 23.00
C LYS A 42 14.63 -16.14 23.06
N ASP A 43 15.23 -16.96 22.20
CA ASP A 43 15.74 -18.32 22.36
C ASP A 43 14.92 -19.49 22.95
N LYS A 44 14.72 -20.47 22.05
CA LYS A 44 14.93 -21.93 22.16
C LYS A 44 14.12 -22.74 23.18
N GLU A 45 13.21 -23.57 22.64
CA GLU A 45 13.28 -25.04 22.77
C GLU A 45 12.38 -25.71 21.71
N GLN A 46 12.99 -26.55 20.88
CA GLN A 46 12.38 -27.25 19.76
C GLN A 46 12.02 -28.68 20.17
N HIS A 47 10.73 -29.05 20.24
CA HIS A 47 10.27 -30.38 19.79
C HIS A 47 8.75 -30.57 19.59
N ASN A 48 7.92 -29.51 19.51
CA ASN A 48 6.47 -29.69 19.30
C ASN A 48 5.90 -28.80 18.15
N GLN A 49 6.76 -28.43 17.20
CA GLN A 49 6.59 -27.22 16.38
C GLN A 49 5.69 -27.36 15.15
N LEU A 50 5.40 -28.55 14.63
CA LEU A 50 4.70 -28.66 13.33
C LEU A 50 3.17 -28.52 13.42
N THR A 51 2.56 -28.76 14.58
CA THR A 51 1.09 -28.60 14.75
C THR A 51 0.71 -27.27 15.41
N GLN A 52 1.65 -26.59 16.09
CA GLN A 52 1.42 -25.26 16.71
C GLN A 52 1.75 -24.08 15.78
N LEU A 53 2.50 -24.30 14.69
CA LEU A 53 2.85 -23.23 13.74
C LEU A 53 1.63 -22.64 13.01
N ASN A 54 0.57 -23.42 12.80
CA ASN A 54 -0.64 -22.92 12.14
C ASN A 54 -1.53 -22.07 13.05
N THR A 55 -1.42 -22.20 14.37
CA THR A 55 -2.28 -21.49 15.34
C THR A 55 -1.70 -20.15 15.81
N PHE A 56 -0.44 -19.85 15.51
CA PHE A 56 0.25 -18.65 16.03
C PHE A 56 0.07 -17.39 15.16
N TYR A 57 -0.40 -17.51 13.91
CA TYR A 57 -0.39 -16.39 12.95
C TYR A 57 -1.68 -15.55 12.89
N PHE A 58 -2.75 -15.94 13.58
CA PHE A 58 -3.98 -15.13 13.65
C PHE A 58 -3.92 -14.17 14.84
N ARG A 59 -3.24 -13.03 14.68
CA ARG A 59 -3.19 -11.99 15.70
C ARG A 59 -3.87 -10.73 15.19
N SER A 60 -5.06 -10.47 15.70
CA SER A 60 -5.61 -9.12 15.70
C SER A 60 -4.65 -8.24 16.51
N ARG A 61 -4.17 -7.18 15.86
CA ARG A 61 -2.91 -6.48 16.19
C ARG A 61 -3.07 -5.62 17.44
N LEU A 62 -4.29 -5.14 17.70
CA LEU A 62 -4.60 -4.14 18.70
C LEU A 62 -5.64 -4.59 19.75
N LYS A 63 -5.92 -5.90 19.88
CA LYS A 63 -6.98 -6.42 20.79
C LYS A 63 -6.86 -5.94 22.23
N ASN A 64 -5.64 -5.83 22.73
CA ASN A 64 -5.36 -5.53 24.14
C ASN A 64 -5.27 -4.03 24.43
N LEU A 65 -5.62 -3.17 23.47
CA LEU A 65 -5.55 -1.74 23.64
C LEU A 65 -6.87 -1.15 24.14
N PRO A 66 -6.82 -0.07 24.94
CA PRO A 66 -8.01 0.66 25.37
C PRO A 66 -8.87 1.12 24.19
N LEU A 67 -10.19 1.22 24.41
CA LEU A 67 -11.13 1.75 23.43
C LEU A 67 -11.04 3.28 23.36
N PHE A 68 -11.20 3.82 22.16
CA PHE A 68 -11.37 5.26 21.93
C PHE A 68 -12.87 5.60 21.92
N HIS A 69 -13.32 6.48 22.83
CA HIS A 69 -14.73 6.90 23.00
C HIS A 69 -15.74 5.77 23.34
N GLY A 70 -15.46 4.94 24.36
CA GLY A 70 -16.45 3.98 24.87
C GLY A 70 -16.84 2.88 23.85
N ASP A 71 -18.00 2.24 24.05
CA ASP A 71 -18.37 1.00 23.35
C ASP A 71 -19.00 1.19 21.95
N ASP A 72 -19.24 2.42 21.49
CA ASP A 72 -19.98 2.67 20.24
C ASP A 72 -19.22 2.16 19.00
N LEU A 73 -17.89 2.19 19.03
CA LEU A 73 -17.01 1.69 17.97
C LEU A 73 -15.88 0.85 18.56
N SER A 74 -16.18 -0.42 18.89
CA SER A 74 -15.28 -1.37 19.59
C SER A 74 -13.92 -1.63 18.91
N TYR A 75 -13.82 -1.34 17.60
CA TYR A 75 -12.61 -1.48 16.81
C TYR A 75 -11.69 -0.23 16.83
N LEU A 76 -12.13 0.88 17.42
CA LEU A 76 -11.27 2.05 17.63
C LEU A 76 -10.47 1.88 18.91
N LYS A 77 -9.14 1.89 18.77
CA LYS A 77 -8.19 1.65 19.84
C LYS A 77 -7.34 2.89 20.10
N GLN A 78 -6.98 3.14 21.35
CA GLN A 78 -6.18 4.30 21.73
C GLN A 78 -4.81 3.87 22.27
N ILE A 79 -3.74 4.53 21.81
CA ILE A 79 -2.40 4.46 22.41
C ILE A 79 -1.89 5.89 22.58
N ASN A 80 -1.66 6.29 23.83
CA ASN A 80 -1.37 7.69 24.16
C ASN A 80 -2.48 8.59 23.58
N ASP A 81 -2.11 9.62 22.82
CA ASP A 81 -3.06 10.52 22.16
C ASP A 81 -3.46 10.04 20.76
N ASN A 82 -2.93 8.92 20.27
CA ASN A 82 -3.20 8.44 18.92
C ASN A 82 -4.34 7.41 18.90
N VAL A 83 -5.19 7.54 17.89
CA VAL A 83 -6.31 6.65 17.59
C VAL A 83 -5.94 5.72 16.45
N PHE A 84 -6.25 4.44 16.62
CA PHE A 84 -5.98 3.38 15.66
C PHE A 84 -7.26 2.62 15.35
N VAL A 85 -7.39 2.19 14.10
CA VAL A 85 -8.49 1.34 13.65
C VAL A 85 -7.99 -0.10 13.62
N GLU A 86 -8.64 -0.99 14.37
CA GLU A 86 -8.34 -2.43 14.36
C GLU A 86 -9.02 -3.12 13.17
N GLY A 87 -8.59 -2.74 11.96
CA GLY A 87 -9.09 -3.24 10.68
C GLY A 87 -8.01 -3.88 9.82
N VAL A 88 -8.43 -4.46 8.69
CA VAL A 88 -7.50 -4.78 7.59
C VAL A 88 -6.92 -3.46 7.07
N PRO A 89 -5.58 -3.33 6.93
CA PRO A 89 -4.97 -2.14 6.38
C PRO A 89 -5.48 -1.86 4.96
N GLU A 90 -5.80 -0.59 4.72
CA GLU A 90 -6.13 -0.07 3.40
C GLU A 90 -5.01 0.84 2.93
N VAL A 91 -4.93 1.03 1.62
CA VAL A 91 -3.93 1.87 0.97
C VAL A 91 -4.58 3.04 0.27
N HIS A 92 -3.91 4.18 0.28
CA HIS A 92 -4.31 5.32 -0.53
C HIS A 92 -3.34 5.48 -1.70
N PRO A 93 -3.64 4.91 -2.88
CA PRO A 93 -2.85 5.20 -4.07
C PRO A 93 -2.99 6.69 -4.40
N VAL A 94 -1.99 7.26 -5.08
CA VAL A 94 -2.07 8.67 -5.51
C VAL A 94 -3.33 8.84 -6.38
N PRO A 95 -4.24 9.77 -6.04
CA PRO A 95 -5.49 9.94 -6.76
C PRO A 95 -5.25 10.18 -8.26
N LEU A 96 -5.95 9.39 -9.07
CA LEU A 96 -5.97 9.52 -10.54
C LEU A 96 -6.89 10.65 -11.01
N GLU A 97 -7.53 11.37 -10.11
CA GLU A 97 -8.48 12.44 -10.44
C GLU A 97 -7.84 13.57 -11.25
N ALA A 98 -6.52 13.76 -11.10
CA ALA A 98 -5.72 14.67 -11.91
C ALA A 98 -5.21 14.07 -13.24
N LEU A 99 -5.35 12.76 -13.47
CA LEU A 99 -4.78 12.04 -14.61
C LEU A 99 -5.69 10.92 -15.11
N CYS A 100 -6.26 11.10 -16.30
CA CYS A 100 -7.00 10.03 -16.96
C CYS A 100 -6.05 8.97 -17.53
N MET A 101 -6.03 7.77 -16.95
CA MET A 101 -5.09 6.71 -17.37
C MET A 101 -5.30 6.22 -18.81
N ASN A 102 -6.46 6.49 -19.42
CA ASN A 102 -6.74 6.18 -20.82
C ASN A 102 -5.92 7.01 -21.82
N THR A 103 -5.37 8.17 -21.40
CA THR A 103 -4.52 9.02 -22.23
C THR A 103 -3.02 8.75 -22.03
N VAL A 104 -2.67 7.85 -21.10
CA VAL A 104 -1.28 7.55 -20.78
C VAL A 104 -0.77 6.45 -21.73
N ASP A 105 0.24 6.79 -22.54
CA ASP A 105 0.81 5.88 -23.52
C ASP A 105 1.91 5.00 -22.92
N TYR A 106 2.66 5.53 -21.95
CA TYR A 106 3.80 4.85 -21.37
C TYR A 106 3.91 5.10 -19.87
N ILE A 107 4.27 4.04 -19.14
CA ILE A 107 4.68 4.09 -17.74
C ILE A 107 6.13 3.63 -17.64
N LEU A 108 7.01 4.48 -17.12
CA LEU A 108 8.39 4.12 -16.82
C LEU A 108 8.56 3.86 -15.33
N VAL A 109 8.99 2.64 -14.99
CA VAL A 109 9.19 2.21 -13.62
C VAL A 109 10.69 2.19 -13.32
N SER A 110 11.14 3.11 -12.46
CA SER A 110 12.58 3.27 -12.15
C SER A 110 13.05 2.43 -10.97
N ASN A 111 12.13 2.04 -10.08
CA ASN A 111 12.45 1.41 -8.81
C ASN A 111 11.36 0.43 -8.38
N TRP A 112 11.73 -0.51 -7.52
CA TRP A 112 10.83 -1.58 -7.11
C TRP A 112 9.64 -1.10 -6.26
N HIS A 113 9.78 0.00 -5.49
CA HIS A 113 8.66 0.56 -4.73
C HIS A 113 7.53 1.00 -5.67
N SER A 114 7.90 1.50 -6.84
CA SER A 114 6.95 1.92 -7.88
C SER A 114 6.24 0.73 -8.54
N VAL A 115 6.89 -0.43 -8.60
CA VAL A 115 6.27 -1.69 -9.07
C VAL A 115 5.11 -2.09 -8.15
N VAL A 116 5.24 -1.92 -6.83
CA VAL A 116 4.19 -2.26 -5.85
C VAL A 116 2.89 -1.47 -6.11
N ALA A 117 3.00 -0.22 -6.57
CA ALA A 117 1.82 0.58 -6.86
C ALA A 117 1.20 0.29 -8.24
N LEU A 118 1.92 -0.39 -9.14
CA LEU A 118 1.56 -0.59 -10.54
C LEU A 118 0.15 -1.15 -10.76
N PRO A 119 -0.34 -2.15 -10.00
CA PRO A 119 -1.68 -2.68 -10.18
C PRO A 119 -2.79 -1.62 -10.06
N PHE A 120 -2.60 -0.59 -9.24
CA PHE A 120 -3.57 0.50 -9.09
C PHE A 120 -3.62 1.43 -10.31
N TYR A 121 -2.57 1.43 -11.14
CA TYR A 121 -2.47 2.25 -12.34
C TYR A 121 -2.79 1.47 -13.61
N THR A 122 -2.61 0.14 -13.63
CA THR A 122 -2.83 -0.67 -14.84
C THR A 122 -4.17 -1.40 -14.84
N GLU A 123 -4.61 -1.89 -13.68
CA GLU A 123 -5.81 -2.73 -13.60
C GLU A 123 -7.04 -1.89 -13.21
N ASN A 124 -8.13 -2.07 -13.98
CA ASN A 124 -9.39 -1.34 -13.82
C ASN A 124 -9.26 0.20 -13.90
N SER A 125 -8.17 0.72 -14.46
CA SER A 125 -7.90 2.16 -14.60
C SER A 125 -8.21 2.74 -15.99
N GLY A 126 -8.36 1.87 -17.00
CA GLY A 126 -8.47 2.27 -18.41
C GLY A 126 -7.14 2.45 -19.13
N PHE A 127 -6.00 2.17 -18.47
CA PHE A 127 -4.67 2.20 -19.08
C PHE A 127 -4.53 1.16 -20.21
N LYS A 128 -4.08 1.64 -21.38
CA LYS A 128 -3.86 0.84 -22.60
C LYS A 128 -2.43 0.95 -23.16
N GLY A 129 -1.59 1.74 -22.49
CA GLY A 129 -0.21 1.97 -22.89
C GLY A 129 0.73 0.80 -22.57
N VAL A 130 2.03 1.05 -22.71
CA VAL A 130 3.10 0.07 -22.41
C VAL A 130 3.81 0.45 -21.12
N VAL A 131 4.13 -0.54 -20.29
CA VAL A 131 4.93 -0.34 -19.08
C VAL A 131 6.36 -0.81 -19.34
N TYR A 132 7.36 0.03 -19.05
CA TYR A 132 8.77 -0.35 -19.15
C TYR A 132 9.45 -0.33 -17.78
N SER A 133 10.34 -1.29 -17.57
CA SER A 133 11.19 -1.39 -16.38
C SER A 133 12.44 -2.21 -16.71
N THR A 134 13.47 -2.12 -15.89
CA THR A 134 14.59 -3.08 -15.95
C THR A 134 14.21 -4.39 -15.26
N GLU A 135 14.76 -5.51 -15.73
CA GLU A 135 14.51 -6.85 -15.17
C GLU A 135 14.77 -6.94 -13.65
N PRO A 136 15.89 -6.40 -13.09
CA PRO A 136 16.13 -6.47 -11.65
C PRO A 136 15.04 -5.77 -10.82
N VAL A 137 14.51 -4.65 -11.31
CA VAL A 137 13.42 -3.91 -10.66
C VAL A 137 12.13 -4.74 -10.62
N VAL A 138 11.81 -5.43 -11.72
CA VAL A 138 10.64 -6.32 -11.80
C VAL A 138 10.78 -7.49 -10.84
N HIS A 139 11.96 -8.12 -10.80
CA HIS A 139 12.19 -9.27 -9.93
C HIS A 139 12.05 -8.91 -8.44
N PHE A 140 12.70 -7.83 -8.00
CA PHE A 140 12.58 -7.37 -6.62
C PHE A 140 11.15 -6.90 -6.30
N GLY A 141 10.51 -6.18 -7.22
CA GLY A 141 9.13 -5.74 -7.07
C GLY A 141 8.18 -6.92 -6.86
N ARG A 142 8.31 -8.00 -7.64
CA ARG A 142 7.50 -9.22 -7.50
C ARG A 142 7.62 -9.83 -6.11
N LEU A 143 8.84 -9.99 -5.58
CA LEU A 143 9.06 -10.54 -4.24
C LEU A 143 8.37 -9.68 -3.18
N MET A 144 8.51 -8.36 -3.27
CA MET A 144 7.89 -7.43 -2.32
C MET A 144 6.36 -7.44 -2.41
N MET A 145 5.79 -7.50 -3.61
CA MET A 145 4.34 -7.60 -3.80
C MET A 145 3.80 -8.90 -3.23
N GLN A 146 4.48 -10.03 -3.45
CA GLN A 146 4.09 -11.33 -2.90
C GLN A 146 4.07 -11.33 -1.37
N GLU A 147 5.13 -10.83 -0.74
CA GLU A 147 5.20 -10.71 0.72
C GLU A 147 4.10 -9.80 1.26
N LEU A 148 3.82 -8.67 0.61
CA LEU A 148 2.75 -7.75 1.03
C LEU A 148 1.37 -8.37 0.90
N ILE A 149 1.09 -9.10 -0.18
CA ILE A 149 -0.18 -9.82 -0.36
C ILE A 149 -0.33 -10.88 0.74
N GLU A 150 0.69 -11.71 0.93
CA GLU A 150 0.67 -12.76 1.95
C GLU A 150 0.50 -12.17 3.36
N TYR A 151 1.14 -11.03 3.64
CA TYR A 151 0.94 -10.30 4.88
C TYR A 151 -0.52 -9.85 5.06
N HIS A 152 -1.14 -9.27 4.03
CA HIS A 152 -2.54 -8.83 4.11
C HIS A 152 -3.51 -10.01 4.26
N GLU A 153 -3.29 -11.12 3.55
CA GLU A 153 -4.13 -12.32 3.63
C GLU A 153 -4.08 -12.99 5.01
N LYS A 154 -2.95 -12.85 5.73
CA LYS A 154 -2.80 -13.35 7.10
C LYS A 154 -3.50 -12.49 8.15
N ILE A 155 -3.85 -11.24 7.84
CA ILE A 155 -4.50 -10.35 8.81
C ILE A 155 -5.93 -10.80 9.00
N VAL A 156 -6.24 -11.13 10.25
CA VAL A 156 -7.59 -11.47 10.66
C VAL A 156 -8.07 -10.42 11.63
N SER A 157 -9.00 -9.64 11.14
CA SER A 157 -9.69 -8.59 11.87
C SER A 157 -11.19 -8.89 11.84
N GLU A 158 -11.87 -8.47 12.89
CA GLU A 158 -13.33 -8.46 12.92
C GLU A 158 -13.85 -7.47 11.86
N HIS A 159 -15.11 -7.61 11.47
CA HIS A 159 -15.67 -6.69 10.48
C HIS A 159 -15.65 -5.25 11.01
N VAL A 160 -14.79 -4.42 10.43
CA VAL A 160 -14.77 -2.98 10.65
C VAL A 160 -15.67 -2.33 9.61
N ASP A 161 -16.72 -1.66 10.05
CA ASP A 161 -17.59 -0.89 9.17
C ASP A 161 -16.91 0.42 8.71
N SER A 162 -17.51 1.10 7.74
CA SER A 162 -16.97 2.36 7.22
C SER A 162 -17.35 3.59 8.06
N LYS A 163 -17.98 3.43 9.23
CA LYS A 163 -18.47 4.59 10.01
C LYS A 163 -17.33 5.48 10.47
N TRP A 164 -16.21 4.90 10.92
CA TRP A 164 -15.05 5.70 11.34
C TRP A 164 -14.48 6.59 10.23
N LYS A 165 -14.79 6.31 8.95
CA LYS A 165 -14.39 7.13 7.80
C LYS A 165 -15.26 8.39 7.64
N ASP A 166 -16.31 8.57 8.44
CA ASP A 166 -17.10 9.80 8.45
C ASP A 166 -16.24 10.96 8.99
N PRO A 167 -16.20 12.12 8.31
CA PRO A 167 -15.48 13.30 8.78
C PRO A 167 -15.84 13.74 10.20
N SER A 168 -17.09 13.56 10.63
CA SER A 168 -17.52 13.86 12.00
C SER A 168 -16.83 12.98 13.06
N ILE A 169 -16.33 11.79 12.67
CA ILE A 169 -15.63 10.87 13.55
C ILE A 169 -14.12 11.08 13.41
N TYR A 170 -13.53 10.89 12.23
CA TYR A 170 -12.05 10.88 12.13
C TYR A 170 -11.41 12.25 12.36
N CYS A 171 -12.13 13.36 12.17
CA CYS A 171 -11.60 14.69 12.50
C CYS A 171 -11.46 14.93 14.01
N THR A 172 -12.04 14.06 14.85
CA THR A 172 -11.84 14.10 16.31
C THR A 172 -10.53 13.44 16.74
N PHE A 173 -9.89 12.66 15.86
CA PHE A 173 -8.65 11.96 16.17
C PHE A 173 -7.49 12.97 16.25
N PRO A 174 -6.65 12.95 17.30
CA PRO A 174 -5.46 13.80 17.35
C PRO A 174 -4.49 13.54 16.20
N ASN A 175 -4.53 12.34 15.63
CA ASN A 175 -3.82 11.90 14.43
C ASN A 175 -4.75 11.75 13.21
N ALA A 176 -5.68 12.67 13.03
CA ALA A 176 -6.60 12.65 11.89
C ALA A 176 -5.84 12.48 10.55
N PRO A 177 -6.30 11.58 9.66
CA PRO A 177 -5.66 11.34 8.38
C PRO A 177 -5.70 12.59 7.50
N VAL A 178 -4.58 12.87 6.82
CA VAL A 178 -4.42 14.04 5.93
C VAL A 178 -5.30 13.93 4.67
N ARG A 179 -5.65 12.72 4.27
CA ARG A 179 -6.45 12.42 3.08
C ARG A 179 -7.72 11.67 3.46
N ASN A 180 -8.78 11.86 2.68
CA ASN A 180 -10.08 11.29 2.95
C ASN A 180 -10.02 9.75 3.02
N PRO A 181 -10.34 9.13 4.17
CA PRO A 181 -10.35 7.67 4.32
C PRO A 181 -11.34 6.93 3.40
N SER A 182 -12.37 7.61 2.91
CA SER A 182 -13.33 7.04 1.95
C SER A 182 -12.69 6.74 0.59
N GLU A 183 -11.57 7.37 0.25
CA GLU A 183 -10.82 7.10 -0.99
C GLU A 183 -9.84 5.94 -0.86
N TRP A 184 -9.63 5.44 0.36
CA TRP A 184 -8.69 4.35 0.61
C TRP A 184 -9.25 3.06 0.02
N LYS A 185 -8.35 2.25 -0.53
CA LYS A 185 -8.67 1.01 -1.24
C LYS A 185 -8.10 -0.18 -0.51
N GLN A 186 -8.77 -1.32 -0.64
CA GLN A 186 -8.18 -2.59 -0.25
C GLN A 186 -6.93 -2.89 -1.08
N PHE A 187 -6.04 -3.69 -0.50
CA PHE A 187 -4.88 -4.18 -1.23
C PHE A 187 -5.32 -5.13 -2.36
N TYR A 188 -4.54 -5.17 -3.44
CA TYR A 188 -4.87 -6.00 -4.61
C TYR A 188 -4.57 -7.48 -4.36
N SER A 189 -5.18 -8.35 -5.17
CA SER A 189 -4.96 -9.79 -5.10
C SER A 189 -3.68 -10.24 -5.81
N LYS A 190 -3.24 -11.47 -5.54
CA LYS A 190 -2.14 -12.12 -6.29
C LYS A 190 -2.40 -12.16 -7.79
N LYS A 191 -3.63 -12.44 -8.21
CA LYS A 191 -4.01 -12.42 -9.63
C LYS A 191 -3.78 -11.04 -10.24
N THR A 192 -4.24 -9.99 -9.57
CA THR A 192 -4.07 -8.59 -10.01
C THR A 192 -2.60 -8.20 -10.08
N MET A 193 -1.76 -8.67 -9.15
CA MET A 193 -0.31 -8.52 -9.22
C MET A 193 0.26 -9.19 -10.48
N ASP A 194 -0.08 -10.46 -10.72
CA ASP A 194 0.45 -11.21 -11.86
C ASP A 194 0.02 -10.58 -13.20
N ASP A 195 -1.25 -10.16 -13.30
CA ASP A 195 -1.80 -9.44 -14.45
C ASP A 195 -1.01 -8.13 -14.70
N ALA A 196 -0.79 -7.33 -13.66
CA ALA A 196 -0.05 -6.07 -13.78
C ALA A 196 1.43 -6.29 -14.16
N LEU A 197 2.10 -7.28 -13.55
CA LEU A 197 3.50 -7.60 -13.86
C LEU A 197 3.66 -8.15 -15.29
N SER A 198 2.66 -8.84 -15.82
CA SER A 198 2.67 -9.35 -17.21
C SER A 198 2.67 -8.24 -18.26
N ARG A 199 2.24 -7.02 -17.90
CA ARG A 199 2.26 -5.84 -18.79
C ARG A 199 3.63 -5.16 -18.89
N ILE A 200 4.59 -5.55 -18.04
CA ILE A 200 5.91 -4.92 -18.03
C ILE A 200 6.77 -5.50 -19.14
N THR A 201 7.20 -4.64 -20.06
CA THR A 201 8.25 -4.92 -21.02
C THR A 201 9.60 -4.59 -20.39
N THR A 202 10.47 -5.59 -20.25
CA THR A 202 11.80 -5.39 -19.69
C THR A 202 12.73 -4.71 -20.70
N VAL A 203 13.47 -3.71 -20.24
CA VAL A 203 14.46 -2.98 -21.05
C VAL A 203 15.82 -2.98 -20.37
N SER A 204 16.87 -3.09 -21.18
CA SER A 204 18.26 -3.02 -20.73
C SER A 204 18.76 -1.57 -20.69
N PHE A 205 19.85 -1.35 -19.97
CA PHE A 205 20.53 -0.05 -19.99
C PHE A 205 20.98 0.30 -21.42
N ASN A 206 20.74 1.55 -21.84
CA ASN A 206 21.01 2.06 -23.19
C ASN A 206 20.29 1.32 -24.33
N GLN A 207 19.24 0.54 -24.04
CA GLN A 207 18.40 -0.02 -25.09
C GLN A 207 17.50 1.08 -25.67
N PRO A 208 17.51 1.31 -27.00
CA PRO A 208 16.57 2.23 -27.63
C PRO A 208 15.14 1.65 -27.58
N ILE A 209 14.17 2.53 -27.36
CA ILE A 209 12.73 2.22 -27.22
C ILE A 209 11.94 3.02 -28.24
#